data_AF-A0A9E4CZ44-F1
#
_entry.id   AF-A0A9E4CZ44-F1
#
_cell.length_a   1.000
_cell.length_b   1.000
_cell.length_c   1.000
_cell.angle_alpha   90.00
_cell.angle_beta   90.00
_cell.angle_gamma   90.00
#
_symmetry.space_group_name_H-M   'P 1'
#
loop_
_entity.id
_entity.type
_entity.pdbx_description
1 polymer ?
#
loop_
_entity_poly.entity_id
_entity_poly.type
_entity_poly.pdbx_seq_one_letter_code
_entity_poly.pdbx_strand_id
1 'polypeptide(L)'
;MGMAVVVLIGTLFIVLAWRERNAGIPDERPTTSDHWHSAYSVNICGEVQEPIPADTNIEFGIHTRGDGLIHIAPTVDAATGLNATVGTFFLESGGVISDTRLSINGIDVNEAETLCNDQESELLILKWVRADTERPLVIAEGLGAVRFDQNDPNEGQLFTFALVEKDADLDYDALRPDTTLLDDYIDGDPPAEEPIVADESTETTDTSEG
;
A
#
# COMPACT_ATOMS: atom_id res chain seq x y z
N MET A 1 -45.50 -0.23 -1.28
CA MET A 1 -44.90 -1.57 -1.34
C MET A 1 -43.57 -1.58 -2.12
N GLY A 2 -43.42 -0.83 -3.22
CA GLY A 2 -42.16 -0.80 -4.00
C GLY A 2 -40.93 -0.28 -3.25
N MET A 3 -41.05 0.81 -2.48
CA MET A 3 -39.90 1.39 -1.75
C MET A 3 -39.33 0.47 -0.67
N ALA A 4 -40.18 -0.23 0.07
CA ALA A 4 -39.73 -1.15 1.12
C ALA A 4 -38.92 -2.32 0.54
N VAL A 5 -39.34 -2.83 -0.63
CA VAL A 5 -38.62 -3.90 -1.34
C VAL A 5 -37.28 -3.40 -1.86
N VAL A 6 -37.23 -2.20 -2.44
CA VAL A 6 -35.98 -1.58 -2.91
C VAL A 6 -34.98 -1.36 -1.77
N VAL A 7 -35.45 -0.85 -0.62
CA VAL A 7 -34.59 -0.67 0.56
C VAL A 7 -34.05 -2.01 1.05
N LEU A 8 -34.89 -3.05 1.16
CA LEU A 8 -34.44 -4.38 1.61
C LEU A 8 -33.40 -4.99 0.66
N ILE A 9 -33.63 -4.89 -0.65
CA ILE A 9 -32.69 -5.37 -1.66
C ILE A 9 -31.38 -4.57 -1.61
N GLY A 10 -31.46 -3.24 -1.50
CA GLY A 10 -30.28 -2.37 -1.35
C GLY A 10 -29.46 -2.71 -0.11
N THR A 11 -30.12 -2.88 1.05
CA THR A 11 -29.42 -3.29 2.28
C THR A 11 -28.81 -4.69 2.16
N LEU A 12 -29.47 -5.62 1.46
CA LEU A 12 -28.93 -6.95 1.24
C LEU A 12 -27.66 -6.88 0.37
N PHE A 13 -27.67 -6.11 -0.72
CA PHE A 13 -26.48 -5.92 -1.54
C PHE A 13 -25.34 -5.23 -0.80
N ILE A 14 -25.64 -4.22 0.03
CA ILE A 14 -24.63 -3.59 0.88
C ILE A 14 -24.01 -4.61 1.85
N VAL A 15 -24.82 -5.46 2.50
CA VAL A 15 -24.32 -6.49 3.41
C VAL A 15 -23.51 -7.55 2.68
N LEU A 16 -23.92 -7.97 1.48
CA LEU A 16 -23.18 -8.95 0.69
C LEU A 16 -21.84 -8.38 0.20
N ALA A 17 -21.84 -7.17 -0.37
CA ALA A 17 -20.62 -6.48 -0.77
C ALA A 17 -19.69 -6.20 0.44
N TRP A 18 -20.27 -5.86 1.61
CA TRP A 18 -19.53 -5.72 2.86
C TRP A 18 -18.93 -7.04 3.35
N ARG A 19 -19.62 -8.16 3.14
CA ARG A 19 -19.12 -9.47 3.53
C ARG A 19 -18.04 -9.97 2.57
N GLU A 20 -18.19 -9.71 1.28
CA GLU A 20 -17.17 -10.06 0.27
C GLU A 20 -15.90 -9.25 0.46
N ARG A 21 -15.99 -7.93 0.65
CA ARG A 21 -14.81 -7.08 0.90
C ARG A 21 -14.08 -7.40 2.21
N ASN A 22 -14.77 -8.01 3.17
CA ASN A 22 -14.20 -8.37 4.47
C ASN A 22 -13.95 -9.88 4.62
N ALA A 23 -14.25 -10.69 3.60
CA ALA A 23 -14.01 -12.12 3.66
C ALA A 23 -12.49 -12.36 3.69
N GLY A 24 -11.98 -12.95 4.76
CA GLY A 24 -10.56 -13.22 4.94
C GLY A 24 -9.79 -12.17 5.74
N ILE A 25 -10.44 -11.09 6.22
CA ILE A 25 -9.85 -10.18 7.19
C ILE A 25 -9.94 -10.82 8.59
N PRO A 26 -8.83 -11.08 9.31
CA PRO A 26 -8.88 -11.54 10.69
C PRO A 26 -9.71 -10.62 11.59
N ASP A 27 -10.46 -11.21 12.54
CA ASP A 27 -11.28 -10.46 13.50
C ASP A 27 -10.44 -9.60 14.47
N GLU A 28 -9.14 -9.89 14.56
CA GLU A 28 -8.19 -9.21 15.42
C GLU A 28 -7.59 -8.01 14.70
N ARG A 29 -7.85 -6.82 15.24
CA ARG A 29 -7.35 -5.57 14.68
C ARG A 29 -5.88 -5.40 15.03
N PRO A 30 -5.05 -4.84 14.13
CA PRO A 30 -3.67 -4.55 14.45
C PRO A 30 -3.51 -3.80 15.77
N THR A 31 -2.49 -4.16 16.54
CA THR A 31 -2.12 -3.56 17.82
C THR A 31 -0.66 -3.13 17.80
N THR A 32 -0.18 -2.50 18.89
CA THR A 32 1.23 -2.12 19.01
C THR A 32 2.18 -3.28 19.32
N SER A 33 1.66 -4.50 19.51
CA SER A 33 2.48 -5.71 19.64
C SER A 33 2.64 -6.49 18.35
N ASP A 34 1.96 -6.08 17.29
CA ASP A 34 2.00 -6.78 16.02
C ASP A 34 3.16 -6.28 15.17
N HIS A 35 3.80 -7.19 14.44
CA HIS A 35 4.82 -6.88 13.45
C HIS A 35 4.67 -7.86 12.29
N TRP A 36 4.40 -7.33 11.10
CA TRP A 36 4.31 -8.10 9.87
C TRP A 36 4.77 -7.26 8.67
N HIS A 37 4.79 -7.89 7.50
CA HIS A 37 5.28 -7.28 6.27
C HIS A 37 4.25 -7.41 5.15
N SER A 38 4.31 -6.48 4.19
CA SER A 38 3.54 -6.55 2.96
C SER A 38 4.42 -6.16 1.78
N ALA A 39 4.41 -6.93 0.70
CA ALA A 39 5.11 -6.53 -0.50
C ALA A 39 4.32 -5.45 -1.23
N TYR A 40 5.02 -4.48 -1.81
CA TYR A 40 4.37 -3.45 -2.60
C TYR A 40 5.13 -3.07 -3.86
N SER A 41 4.41 -2.46 -4.78
CA SER A 41 4.99 -1.77 -5.92
C SER A 41 4.22 -0.48 -6.23
N VAL A 42 4.90 0.49 -6.82
CA VAL A 42 4.28 1.66 -7.44
C VAL A 42 4.35 1.46 -8.95
N ASN A 43 3.21 1.49 -9.64
CA ASN A 43 3.14 1.32 -11.08
C ASN A 43 2.52 2.56 -11.73
N ILE A 44 3.23 3.18 -12.66
CA ILE A 44 2.74 4.35 -13.39
C ILE A 44 2.64 3.97 -14.87
N CYS A 45 1.41 3.89 -15.38
CA CYS A 45 1.08 3.58 -16.76
C CYS A 45 1.75 2.29 -17.31
N GLY A 46 1.87 1.26 -16.47
CA GLY A 46 2.49 -0.02 -16.81
C GLY A 46 3.96 -0.14 -16.41
N GLU A 47 4.60 0.93 -15.97
CA GLU A 47 6.00 0.92 -15.53
C GLU A 47 6.10 0.82 -14.00
N VAL A 48 6.70 -0.26 -13.51
CA VAL A 48 7.05 -0.41 -12.09
C VAL A 48 8.18 0.57 -11.76
N GLN A 49 7.94 1.41 -10.77
CA GLN A 49 8.89 2.40 -10.28
C GLN A 49 9.86 1.74 -9.28
N GLU A 50 10.99 2.41 -9.05
CA GLU A 50 11.91 2.02 -7.98
C GLU A 50 11.19 2.03 -6.62
N PRO A 51 11.55 1.12 -5.68
CA PRO A 51 11.01 1.13 -4.33
C PRO A 51 11.14 2.52 -3.69
N ILE A 52 10.13 2.90 -2.90
CA ILE A 52 10.16 4.15 -2.16
C ILE A 52 11.35 4.07 -1.18
N PRO A 53 12.28 5.04 -1.19
CA PRO A 53 13.46 5.00 -0.34
C PRO A 53 13.05 5.05 1.14
N ALA A 54 13.95 4.57 2.00
CA ALA A 54 13.71 4.64 3.43
C ALA A 54 13.64 6.09 3.93
N ASP A 55 12.64 6.39 4.76
CA ASP A 55 12.61 7.61 5.56
C ASP A 55 13.14 7.29 6.97
N THR A 56 13.89 8.22 7.55
CA THR A 56 14.43 8.07 8.92
C THR A 56 13.48 8.59 9.99
N ASN A 57 12.44 9.34 9.61
CA ASN A 57 11.47 9.92 10.51
C ASN A 57 10.23 9.02 10.66
N ILE A 58 10.40 7.91 11.39
CA ILE A 58 9.34 6.92 11.63
C ILE A 58 8.66 7.23 12.96
N GLU A 59 7.40 7.64 12.90
CA GLU A 59 6.60 8.05 14.07
C GLU A 59 5.51 7.02 14.41
N PHE A 60 4.90 6.41 13.40
CA PHE A 60 3.74 5.54 13.51
C PHE A 60 4.07 4.06 13.35
N GLY A 61 5.21 3.71 12.75
CA GLY A 61 5.72 2.33 12.66
C GLY A 61 5.26 1.56 11.41
N ILE A 62 4.77 2.25 10.39
CA ILE A 62 4.29 1.75 9.11
C ILE A 62 5.09 2.43 8.00
N HIS A 63 6.19 1.81 7.60
CA HIS A 63 7.20 2.45 6.75
C HIS A 63 7.80 1.46 5.75
N THR A 64 8.69 1.92 4.89
CA THR A 64 9.50 1.06 4.00
C THR A 64 10.97 1.33 4.22
N ARG A 65 11.82 0.37 3.82
CA ARG A 65 13.28 0.52 3.83
C ARG A 65 13.89 0.64 2.42
N GLY A 66 13.06 0.83 1.39
CA GLY A 66 13.51 0.76 0.00
C GLY A 66 13.76 -0.67 -0.50
N ASP A 67 13.26 -1.66 0.24
CA ASP A 67 13.43 -3.09 -0.03
C ASP A 67 12.20 -3.73 -0.73
N GLY A 68 11.23 -2.89 -1.15
CA GLY A 68 9.98 -3.36 -1.75
C GLY A 68 8.97 -3.89 -0.73
N LEU A 69 9.25 -3.78 0.58
CA LEU A 69 8.31 -4.12 1.64
C LEU A 69 7.79 -2.90 2.39
N ILE A 70 6.53 -2.99 2.81
CA ILE A 70 5.95 -2.20 3.88
C ILE A 70 6.19 -2.98 5.17
N HIS A 71 6.98 -2.39 6.06
CA HIS A 71 7.24 -2.83 7.42
C HIS A 71 6.16 -2.27 8.32
N ILE A 72 5.35 -3.15 8.93
CA ILE A 72 4.16 -2.76 9.65
C ILE A 72 4.29 -3.24 11.10
N ALA A 73 4.67 -2.32 11.97
CA ALA A 73 4.80 -2.52 13.40
C ALA A 73 4.33 -1.26 14.14
N PRO A 74 3.01 -1.04 14.26
CA PRO A 74 2.48 0.19 14.83
C PRO A 74 3.08 0.51 16.21
N THR A 75 3.64 1.71 16.37
CA THR A 75 4.30 2.12 17.63
C THR A 75 3.37 2.90 18.56
N VAL A 76 2.26 3.41 18.01
CA VAL A 76 1.28 4.24 18.72
C VAL A 76 -0.14 3.79 18.41
N ASP A 77 -1.06 3.93 19.38
CA ASP A 77 -2.47 3.56 19.23
C ASP A 77 -3.13 4.25 18.02
N ALA A 78 -2.68 5.47 17.68
CA ALA A 78 -3.19 6.22 16.54
C ALA A 78 -2.94 5.54 15.19
N ALA A 79 -2.02 4.58 15.11
CA ALA A 79 -1.69 3.80 13.91
C ALA A 79 -2.14 2.34 13.99
N THR A 80 -2.92 1.98 15.02
CA THR A 80 -3.45 0.63 15.20
C THR A 80 -4.84 0.46 14.57
N GLY A 81 -5.28 -0.79 14.46
CA GLY A 81 -6.63 -1.16 14.05
C GLY A 81 -7.11 -0.52 12.76
N LEU A 82 -8.10 0.37 12.86
CA LEU A 82 -8.69 1.00 11.67
C LEU A 82 -7.79 2.07 11.04
N ASN A 83 -6.71 2.46 11.72
CA ASN A 83 -5.79 3.51 11.32
C ASN A 83 -4.44 2.96 10.80
N ALA A 84 -4.24 1.63 10.83
CA ALA A 84 -3.18 0.97 10.09
C ALA A 84 -3.55 0.98 8.61
N THR A 85 -3.30 2.11 7.93
CA THR A 85 -3.76 2.35 6.56
C THR A 85 -2.64 2.74 5.62
N VAL A 86 -2.91 2.55 4.33
CA VAL A 86 -2.09 3.03 3.22
C VAL A 86 -1.79 4.53 3.34
N GLY A 87 -2.75 5.34 3.80
CA GLY A 87 -2.52 6.77 4.06
C GLY A 87 -1.45 7.03 5.13
N THR A 88 -1.43 6.25 6.22
CA THR A 88 -0.39 6.32 7.26
C THR A 88 0.97 5.94 6.68
N PHE A 89 1.04 4.88 5.87
CA PHE A 89 2.26 4.47 5.17
C PHE A 89 2.83 5.58 4.27
N PHE A 90 1.99 6.19 3.42
CA PHE A 90 2.44 7.29 2.56
C PHE A 90 2.88 8.51 3.38
N LEU A 91 2.16 8.83 4.47
CA LEU A 91 2.53 9.93 5.36
C LEU A 91 3.92 9.73 5.98
N GLU A 92 4.22 8.54 6.49
CA GLU A 92 5.55 8.22 7.06
C GLU A 92 6.64 8.14 6.01
N SER A 93 6.29 7.77 4.78
CA SER A 93 7.26 7.73 3.67
C SER A 93 7.48 9.12 3.04
N GLY A 94 6.96 10.19 3.64
CA GLY A 94 7.12 11.56 3.15
C GLY A 94 6.25 11.92 1.94
N GLY A 95 5.18 11.17 1.69
CA GLY A 95 4.27 11.33 0.57
C GLY A 95 2.80 11.47 0.96
N VAL A 96 1.94 11.39 -0.05
CA VAL A 96 0.49 11.43 0.08
C VAL A 96 -0.16 10.57 -1.00
N ILE A 97 -1.24 9.91 -0.62
CA ILE A 97 -2.17 9.27 -1.54
C ILE A 97 -3.59 9.68 -1.20
N SER A 98 -4.33 10.11 -2.22
CA SER A 98 -5.76 10.39 -2.18
C SER A 98 -6.45 9.62 -3.30
N ASP A 99 -7.76 9.79 -3.46
CA ASP A 99 -8.52 9.10 -4.49
C ASP A 99 -8.10 9.49 -5.92
N THR A 100 -7.42 10.62 -6.10
CA THR A 100 -7.04 11.10 -7.44
C THR A 100 -5.59 11.52 -7.57
N ARG A 101 -4.79 11.43 -6.50
CA ARG A 101 -3.39 11.90 -6.50
C ARG A 101 -2.49 10.96 -5.71
N LEU A 102 -1.32 10.68 -6.28
CA LEU A 102 -0.21 10.02 -5.62
C LEU A 102 1.02 10.91 -5.74
N SER A 103 1.62 11.26 -4.61
CA SER A 103 2.88 11.99 -4.57
C SER A 103 3.84 11.34 -3.57
N ILE A 104 4.98 10.89 -4.06
CA ILE A 104 6.00 10.18 -3.25
C ILE A 104 7.32 10.15 -4.03
N ASN A 105 8.46 10.35 -3.35
CA ASN A 105 9.79 10.17 -3.96
C ASN A 105 9.98 10.84 -5.35
N GLY A 106 9.54 12.09 -5.50
CA GLY A 106 9.64 12.83 -6.77
C GLY A 106 8.61 12.43 -7.84
N ILE A 107 7.83 11.37 -7.61
CA ILE A 107 6.61 11.07 -8.36
C ILE A 107 5.51 12.01 -7.86
N ASP A 108 4.81 12.67 -8.78
CA ASP A 108 3.61 13.47 -8.50
C ASP A 108 2.65 13.31 -9.68
N VAL A 109 1.64 12.47 -9.50
CA VAL A 109 0.66 12.14 -10.54
C VAL A 109 -0.75 12.41 -10.04
N ASN A 110 -1.61 12.85 -10.95
CA ASN A 110 -3.01 13.13 -10.68
C ASN A 110 -3.86 12.76 -11.90
N GLU A 111 -4.98 12.08 -11.69
CA GLU A 111 -5.91 11.64 -12.76
C GLU A 111 -6.32 12.78 -13.71
N ALA A 112 -6.44 14.00 -13.20
CA ALA A 112 -6.87 15.15 -13.99
C ALA A 112 -5.82 15.69 -14.97
N GLU A 113 -4.54 15.36 -14.75
CA GLU A 113 -3.40 15.96 -15.47
C GLU A 113 -2.50 14.92 -16.13
N THR A 114 -2.40 13.73 -15.52
CA THR A 114 -1.56 12.64 -15.99
C THR A 114 -2.39 11.74 -16.91
N LEU A 115 -1.88 11.49 -18.12
CA LEU A 115 -2.46 10.56 -19.08
C LEU A 115 -1.59 9.31 -19.17
N CYS A 116 -2.21 8.16 -19.38
CA CYS A 116 -1.51 6.93 -19.76
C CYS A 116 -1.75 6.68 -21.24
N ASN A 117 -0.69 6.61 -22.06
CA ASN A 117 -0.77 6.44 -23.51
C ASN A 117 -1.72 7.44 -24.22
N ASP A 118 -1.66 8.72 -23.81
CA ASP A 118 -2.56 9.80 -24.27
C ASP A 118 -4.05 9.61 -23.93
N GLN A 119 -4.37 8.66 -23.04
CA GLN A 119 -5.73 8.39 -22.55
C GLN A 119 -5.89 8.81 -21.08
N GLU A 120 -7.13 9.10 -20.68
CA GLU A 120 -7.47 9.42 -19.29
C GLU A 120 -6.96 8.32 -18.36
N SER A 121 -6.43 8.71 -17.21
CA SER A 121 -5.90 7.78 -16.22
C SER A 121 -6.81 7.66 -15.00
N GLU A 122 -6.62 6.59 -14.25
CA GLU A 122 -7.31 6.31 -12.99
C GLU A 122 -6.29 5.77 -11.99
N LEU A 123 -6.35 6.28 -10.76
CA LEU A 123 -5.53 5.85 -9.64
C LEU A 123 -6.30 4.79 -8.85
N LEU A 124 -5.65 3.66 -8.62
CA LEU A 124 -6.24 2.55 -7.89
C LEU A 124 -5.21 1.79 -7.06
N ILE A 125 -5.72 0.98 -6.13
CA ILE A 125 -4.94 0.02 -5.35
C ILE A 125 -5.39 -1.38 -5.77
N LEU A 126 -4.43 -2.20 -6.16
CA LEU A 126 -4.61 -3.65 -6.25
C LEU A 126 -4.14 -4.25 -4.93
N LYS A 127 -5.07 -4.88 -4.21
CA LYS A 127 -4.77 -5.52 -2.92
C LYS A 127 -5.01 -7.02 -2.98
N TRP A 128 -3.96 -7.82 -2.83
CA TRP A 128 -4.11 -9.25 -2.58
C TRP A 128 -4.17 -9.47 -1.07
N VAL A 129 -5.30 -10.02 -0.62
CA VAL A 129 -5.56 -10.23 0.82
C VAL A 129 -4.59 -11.21 1.48
N ARG A 130 -3.99 -12.11 0.68
CA ARG A 130 -2.91 -13.03 1.04
C ARG A 130 -1.88 -13.12 -0.08
N ALA A 131 -0.63 -13.44 0.25
CA ALA A 131 0.45 -13.61 -0.73
C ALA A 131 0.18 -14.70 -1.77
N ASP A 132 -0.67 -15.69 -1.47
CA ASP A 132 -1.06 -16.78 -2.38
C ASP A 132 -2.37 -16.51 -3.15
N THR A 133 -3.02 -15.36 -2.91
CA THR A 133 -4.27 -15.03 -3.62
C THR A 133 -3.98 -14.79 -5.10
N GLU A 134 -4.77 -15.39 -5.98
CA GLU A 134 -4.61 -15.24 -7.44
C GLU A 134 -4.95 -13.81 -7.89
N ARG A 135 -6.12 -13.28 -7.48
CA ARG A 135 -6.62 -11.98 -7.97
C ARG A 135 -6.71 -10.92 -6.88
N PRO A 136 -6.39 -9.66 -7.20
CA PRO A 136 -6.50 -8.57 -6.25
C PRO A 136 -7.97 -8.13 -6.07
N LEU A 137 -8.22 -7.48 -4.95
CA LEU A 137 -9.27 -6.49 -4.82
C LEU A 137 -8.82 -5.23 -5.56
N VAL A 138 -9.64 -4.75 -6.50
CA VAL A 138 -9.42 -3.47 -7.20
C VAL A 138 -10.16 -2.38 -6.44
N ILE A 139 -9.42 -1.38 -5.96
CA ILE A 139 -9.95 -0.32 -5.11
C ILE A 139 -9.62 1.02 -5.78
N ALA A 140 -10.63 1.75 -6.26
CA ALA A 140 -10.48 3.04 -6.95
C ALA A 140 -10.96 4.24 -6.12
N GLU A 141 -11.45 4.00 -4.89
CA GLU A 141 -11.95 5.05 -4.00
C GLU A 141 -11.53 4.77 -2.55
N GLY A 142 -11.42 5.82 -1.74
CA GLY A 142 -10.97 5.73 -0.36
C GLY A 142 -9.55 5.19 -0.23
N LEU A 143 -8.66 5.53 -1.16
CA LEU A 143 -7.35 4.88 -1.32
C LEU A 143 -6.49 4.98 -0.06
N GLY A 144 -6.42 6.19 0.54
CA GLY A 144 -5.69 6.40 1.79
C GLY A 144 -6.30 5.69 3.01
N ALA A 145 -7.55 5.23 2.93
CA ALA A 145 -8.25 4.51 4.00
C ALA A 145 -8.16 2.99 3.86
N VAL A 146 -7.54 2.47 2.79
CA VAL A 146 -7.27 1.04 2.63
C VAL A 146 -6.40 0.55 3.78
N ARG A 147 -6.81 -0.56 4.41
CA ARG A 147 -6.19 -1.07 5.64
C ARG A 147 -5.18 -2.17 5.37
N PHE A 148 -4.19 -2.21 6.24
CA PHE A 148 -3.35 -3.38 6.50
C PHE A 148 -4.06 -4.25 7.54
N ASP A 149 -4.87 -5.18 7.06
CA ASP A 149 -5.88 -5.87 7.87
C ASP A 149 -5.66 -7.38 7.99
N GLN A 150 -4.59 -7.91 7.38
CA GLN A 150 -4.05 -9.25 7.65
C GLN A 150 -2.71 -9.06 8.37
N ASN A 151 -2.70 -9.23 9.68
CA ASN A 151 -1.53 -9.08 10.55
C ASN A 151 -0.85 -10.43 10.88
N ASP A 152 -1.29 -11.55 10.27
CA ASP A 152 -0.56 -12.82 10.38
C ASP A 152 0.76 -12.72 9.59
N PRO A 153 1.92 -12.80 10.26
CA PRO A 153 3.22 -12.69 9.59
C PRO A 153 3.51 -13.82 8.61
N ASN A 154 2.74 -14.92 8.61
CA ASN A 154 2.94 -16.07 7.74
C ASN A 154 2.00 -16.10 6.52
N GLU A 155 1.13 -15.09 6.34
CA GLU A 155 0.22 -15.03 5.19
C GLU A 155 0.59 -13.97 4.17
N GLY A 156 1.13 -12.83 4.64
CA GLY A 156 1.51 -11.68 3.82
C GLY A 156 0.33 -10.98 3.10
N GLN A 157 0.49 -9.71 2.77
CA GLN A 157 -0.41 -9.00 1.84
C GLN A 157 0.42 -8.37 0.72
N LEU A 158 -0.20 -8.18 -0.44
CA LEU A 158 0.43 -7.51 -1.58
C LEU A 158 -0.35 -6.27 -1.97
N PHE A 159 0.36 -5.19 -2.29
CA PHE A 159 -0.22 -3.92 -2.71
C PHE A 159 0.45 -3.38 -3.97
N THR A 160 -0.33 -3.07 -5.00
CA THR A 160 0.14 -2.25 -6.11
C THR A 160 -0.58 -0.92 -6.07
N PHE A 161 0.17 0.18 -5.91
CA PHE A 161 -0.33 1.54 -6.05
C PHE A 161 -0.19 1.93 -7.53
N ALA A 162 -1.29 1.92 -8.28
CA ALA A 162 -1.25 1.97 -9.74
C ALA A 162 -1.98 3.20 -10.28
N LEU A 163 -1.31 3.98 -11.14
CA LEU A 163 -1.98 4.87 -12.08
C LEU A 163 -2.05 4.15 -13.44
N VAL A 164 -3.26 3.87 -13.92
CA VAL A 164 -3.48 3.08 -15.14
C VAL A 164 -4.34 3.86 -16.12
N GLU A 165 -4.42 3.40 -17.37
CA GLU A 165 -5.46 3.88 -18.29
C GLU A 165 -6.84 3.56 -17.72
N LYS A 166 -7.74 4.55 -17.76
CA LYS A 166 -9.11 4.40 -17.28
C LYS A 166 -9.84 3.31 -18.09
N ASP A 167 -10.58 2.45 -17.39
CA ASP A 167 -11.32 1.32 -17.96
C ASP A 167 -10.43 0.25 -18.66
N ALA A 168 -9.11 0.26 -18.42
CA ALA A 168 -8.20 -0.73 -19.00
C ALA A 168 -8.46 -2.15 -18.50
N ASP A 169 -8.22 -3.13 -19.37
CA ASP A 169 -8.14 -4.54 -18.97
C ASP A 169 -6.77 -4.78 -18.33
N LEU A 170 -6.75 -4.97 -17.02
CA LEU A 170 -5.53 -5.02 -16.23
C LEU A 170 -4.93 -6.43 -16.23
N ASP A 171 -3.67 -6.53 -16.63
CA ASP A 171 -2.85 -7.72 -16.42
C ASP A 171 -2.36 -7.74 -14.96
N TYR A 172 -3.13 -8.42 -14.10
CA TYR A 172 -2.82 -8.52 -12.68
C TYR A 172 -1.52 -9.28 -12.39
N ASP A 173 -1.10 -10.19 -13.28
CA ASP A 173 0.15 -10.93 -13.10
C ASP A 173 1.34 -10.00 -13.35
N ALA A 174 1.25 -9.15 -14.38
CA ALA A 174 2.26 -8.14 -14.67
C ALA A 174 2.34 -7.02 -13.60
N LEU A 175 1.22 -6.75 -12.93
CA LEU A 175 1.13 -5.72 -11.88
C LEU A 175 1.43 -6.25 -10.48
N ARG A 176 1.58 -7.57 -10.31
CA ARG A 176 1.85 -8.19 -9.00
C ARG A 176 3.23 -7.76 -8.48
N PRO A 177 3.36 -7.33 -7.21
CA PRO A 177 4.67 -7.01 -6.62
C PRO A 177 5.61 -8.22 -6.58
N ASP A 178 6.92 -7.96 -6.56
CA ASP A 178 7.91 -8.98 -6.23
C ASP A 178 7.68 -9.44 -4.78
N THR A 179 7.65 -10.75 -4.58
CA THR A 179 7.35 -11.40 -3.31
C THR A 179 8.57 -12.06 -2.69
N THR A 180 9.71 -12.10 -3.39
CA THR A 180 10.89 -12.85 -2.97
C THR A 180 11.29 -12.56 -1.53
N LEU A 181 11.39 -11.28 -1.16
CA LEU A 181 11.75 -10.88 0.20
C LEU A 181 10.61 -11.13 1.21
N LEU A 182 9.36 -10.98 0.80
CA LEU A 182 8.21 -11.27 1.67
C LEU A 182 8.16 -12.77 2.02
N ASP A 183 8.45 -13.63 1.06
CA ASP A 183 8.47 -15.08 1.23
C ASP A 183 9.53 -15.50 2.26
N ASP A 184 10.71 -14.87 2.26
CA ASP A 184 11.75 -15.10 3.29
C ASP A 184 11.24 -14.79 4.71
N TYR A 185 10.47 -13.71 4.87
CA TYR A 185 9.84 -13.36 6.16
C TYR A 185 8.73 -14.35 6.54
N ILE A 186 7.89 -14.77 5.58
CA ILE A 186 6.80 -15.74 5.80
C ILE A 186 7.35 -17.11 6.21
N ASP A 187 8.44 -17.55 5.60
CA ASP A 187 9.09 -18.84 5.88
C ASP A 187 9.90 -18.82 7.19
N GLY A 188 10.04 -17.65 7.83
CA GLY A 188 10.77 -17.48 9.08
C GLY A 188 12.29 -17.51 8.92
N ASP A 189 12.79 -17.20 7.71
CA ASP A 189 14.21 -17.04 7.40
C ASP A 189 14.51 -15.60 6.93
N PRO A 190 14.13 -14.56 7.70
CA PRO A 190 14.31 -13.20 7.25
C PRO A 190 15.80 -12.87 7.12
N PRO A 191 16.21 -12.09 6.10
CA PRO A 191 17.57 -11.58 6.06
C PRO A 191 17.85 -10.72 7.28
N ALA A 192 19.14 -10.58 7.62
CA ALA A 192 19.55 -9.68 8.67
C ALA A 192 19.04 -8.26 8.37
N GLU A 193 18.28 -7.68 9.31
CA GLU A 193 17.76 -6.32 9.14
C GLU A 193 18.91 -5.32 9.14
N GLU A 194 19.12 -4.66 8.00
CA GLU A 194 20.01 -3.52 7.91
C GLU A 194 19.37 -2.33 8.67
N PRO A 195 20.15 -1.59 9.49
CA PRO A 195 19.63 -0.39 10.13
C PRO A 195 19.20 0.63 9.06
N ILE A 196 18.16 1.40 9.36
CA ILE A 196 17.71 2.48 8.47
C ILE A 196 18.77 3.59 8.49
N VAL A 197 19.57 3.66 7.42
CA VAL A 197 20.64 4.67 7.26
C VAL A 197 20.09 5.81 6.40
N ALA A 198 20.15 7.05 6.88
CA ALA A 198 19.90 8.23 6.05
C ALA A 198 20.91 8.25 4.89
N ASP A 199 20.47 8.51 3.66
CA ASP A 199 21.38 8.81 2.57
C ASP A 199 22.17 10.08 2.90
N GLU A 200 23.44 9.91 3.29
CA GLU A 200 24.40 10.99 3.52
C GLU A 200 24.82 11.56 2.16
N SER A 201 23.91 12.24 1.48
CA SER A 201 24.25 13.00 0.29
C SER A 201 24.75 14.39 0.69
N THR A 202 26.09 14.53 0.59
CA THR A 202 26.90 15.75 0.51
C THR A 202 27.21 16.56 1.78
N GLU A 203 28.14 16.07 2.60
CA GLU A 203 29.10 16.96 3.27
C GLU A 203 30.30 17.20 2.35
N THR A 204 30.18 18.16 1.41
CA THR A 204 31.38 18.74 0.80
C THR A 204 31.93 19.73 1.80
N THR A 205 32.89 19.29 2.63
CA THR A 205 33.66 20.20 3.49
C THR A 205 34.41 21.20 2.60
N ASP A 206 33.87 22.41 2.52
CA ASP A 206 34.60 23.61 2.14
C ASP A 206 35.72 23.83 3.16
N THR A 207 36.94 23.43 2.79
CA THR A 207 38.14 23.82 3.54
C THR A 207 38.66 25.12 2.93
N SER A 208 38.04 26.23 3.34
CA SER A 208 38.73 27.50 3.42
C SER A 208 39.68 27.45 4.63
N GLU A 209 40.99 27.54 4.40
CA GLU A 209 41.95 28.44 5.09
C GLU A 209 43.41 28.05 4.77
N GLY A 210 44.20 29.03 4.31
CA GLY A 210 45.66 28.93 4.11
C GLY A 210 46.23 29.85 3.05
#